data_AF-A0A967AAI2-F1
#
_entry.id   AF-A0A967AAI2-F1
#
_cell.length_a   1.000
_cell.length_b   1.000
_cell.length_c   1.000
_cell.angle_alpha   90.00
_cell.angle_beta   90.00
_cell.angle_gamma   90.00
#
_symmetry.space_group_name_H-M   'P 1'
#
loop_
_entity.id
_entity.type
_entity.pdbx_description
1 polymer ?
#
loop_
_entity_poly.entity_id
_entity_poly.type
_entity_poly.pdbx_seq_one_letter_code
_entity_poly.pdbx_strand_id
1 'polypeptide(L)'
;ADYAQWEAAQSKKTSDESRRPPSRERAGRPNASKRKGLSHNEQREWDQIEAKILAAEEVVVVCQTAVNDPAIVSSADVLQERYATLHTAQAEVERLYARWAELEEKRAQPIGDG
;
A
#
# COMPACT_ATOMS: atom_id res chain seq x y z
N ALA A 1 9.55 -11.04 10.71
CA ALA A 1 8.29 -11.19 9.97
C ALA A 1 8.23 -10.03 9.01
N ASP A 2 8.75 -10.30 7.84
CA ASP A 2 9.54 -9.37 7.07
C ASP A 2 8.66 -8.72 6.01
N TYR A 3 8.57 -7.40 6.07
CA TYR A 3 7.81 -6.53 5.17
C TYR A 3 8.04 -6.82 3.68
N ALA A 4 9.21 -7.36 3.34
CA ALA A 4 9.56 -7.86 2.02
C ALA A 4 8.65 -8.99 1.50
N GLN A 5 7.98 -9.72 2.39
CA GLN A 5 7.08 -10.81 2.02
C GLN A 5 5.72 -10.32 1.50
N TRP A 6 5.27 -9.12 1.90
CA TRP A 6 3.99 -8.53 1.47
C TRP A 6 4.09 -7.89 0.07
N GLU A 7 5.20 -7.21 -0.24
CA GLU A 7 5.48 -6.70 -1.59
C GLU A 7 5.53 -7.81 -2.66
N ALA A 8 6.02 -9.00 -2.28
CA ALA A 8 6.08 -10.15 -3.16
C ALA A 8 4.70 -10.75 -3.49
N ALA A 9 3.69 -10.54 -2.64
CA ALA A 9 2.34 -11.07 -2.85
C ALA A 9 1.53 -10.24 -3.88
N GLN A 10 1.71 -8.91 -3.88
CA GLN A 10 1.04 -8.01 -4.86
C GLN A 10 1.68 -8.06 -6.25
N SER A 11 2.98 -8.33 -6.35
CA SER A 11 3.70 -8.40 -7.63
C SER A 11 3.39 -9.64 -8.48
N LYS A 12 2.59 -10.59 -7.95
CA LYS A 12 2.32 -11.87 -8.62
C LYS A 12 1.03 -11.91 -9.47
N LYS A 13 0.23 -10.83 -9.51
CA LYS A 13 -1.05 -10.83 -10.25
C LYS A 13 -1.10 -9.95 -11.51
N THR A 14 0.03 -9.41 -11.98
CA THR A 14 0.07 -8.60 -13.22
C THR A 14 1.16 -9.03 -14.20
N SER A 15 1.65 -10.26 -14.09
CA SER A 15 2.67 -10.79 -15.01
C SER A 15 2.09 -11.95 -15.81
N ASP A 16 1.02 -11.68 -16.56
CA ASP A 16 0.73 -12.47 -17.76
C ASP A 16 0.35 -11.52 -18.89
N GLU A 17 0.98 -11.77 -20.03
CA GLU A 17 0.77 -11.12 -21.33
C GLU A 17 1.45 -9.75 -21.59
N SER A 18 2.76 -9.79 -21.91
CA SER A 18 3.20 -9.11 -23.13
C SER A 18 4.51 -9.69 -23.68
N ARG A 19 4.38 -10.43 -24.77
CA ARG A 19 5.49 -11.06 -25.49
C ARG A 19 5.87 -10.18 -26.70
N ARG A 20 7.08 -9.61 -26.66
CA ARG A 20 7.96 -9.09 -27.76
C ARG A 20 7.70 -7.68 -28.36
N PRO A 21 8.70 -7.06 -29.06
CA PRO A 21 10.17 -7.19 -29.04
C PRO A 21 10.92 -5.83 -28.87
N PRO A 22 12.27 -5.78 -28.78
CA PRO A 22 13.02 -4.59 -28.36
C PRO A 22 13.46 -3.73 -29.56
N SER A 23 13.13 -2.45 -29.55
CA SER A 23 13.87 -1.43 -30.32
C SER A 23 13.53 -0.03 -29.83
N ARG A 24 14.50 0.65 -29.23
CA ARG A 24 15.23 1.77 -29.84
C ARG A 24 15.88 2.59 -28.74
N GLU A 25 17.20 2.65 -28.80
CA GLU A 25 17.97 3.72 -28.18
C GLU A 25 17.35 5.08 -28.52
N ARG A 26 16.90 5.80 -27.49
CA ARG A 26 16.78 7.25 -27.51
C ARG A 26 17.26 7.82 -26.19
N ALA A 27 18.46 8.39 -26.29
CA ALA A 27 18.80 9.74 -25.87
C ALA A 27 18.43 10.15 -24.43
N GLY A 28 19.50 10.38 -23.66
CA GLY A 28 19.50 11.38 -22.59
C GLY A 28 18.48 11.14 -21.50
N ARG A 29 18.80 10.25 -20.57
CA ARG A 29 18.20 10.36 -19.24
C ARG A 29 18.50 11.79 -18.77
N PRO A 30 17.52 12.69 -18.55
CA PRO A 30 17.81 13.82 -17.70
C PRO A 30 18.26 13.17 -16.40
N ASN A 31 19.50 13.43 -16.01
CA ASN A 31 20.01 13.11 -14.69
C ASN A 31 18.93 13.60 -13.73
N ALA A 32 18.14 12.68 -13.20
CA ALA A 32 17.04 12.96 -12.29
C ALA A 32 17.73 13.54 -11.07
N SER A 33 17.90 14.85 -11.16
CA SER A 33 18.79 15.63 -10.33
C SER A 33 18.13 15.53 -8.98
N LYS A 34 18.71 14.68 -8.13
CA LYS A 34 18.42 14.46 -6.71
C LYS A 34 17.31 15.39 -6.25
N ARG A 35 16.05 15.01 -6.47
CA ARG A 35 14.94 15.75 -5.88
C ARG A 35 15.04 15.46 -4.40
N LYS A 36 15.66 16.40 -3.69
CA LYS A 36 15.88 16.38 -2.25
C LYS A 36 14.52 16.60 -1.59
N GLY A 37 14.06 15.63 -0.80
CA GLY A 37 12.76 15.64 -0.14
C GLY A 37 11.59 15.15 -1.00
N LEU A 38 10.39 15.15 -0.41
CA LEU A 38 9.15 14.73 -1.04
C LEU A 38 8.83 15.58 -2.28
N SER A 39 8.47 14.93 -3.39
CA SER A 39 7.89 15.62 -4.55
C SER A 39 6.51 16.17 -4.21
N HIS A 40 6.01 17.15 -4.96
CA HIS A 40 4.70 17.77 -4.71
C HIS A 40 3.53 16.75 -4.64
N ASN A 41 3.60 15.67 -5.43
CA ASN A 41 2.63 14.58 -5.37
C ASN A 41 2.75 13.77 -4.08
N GLU A 42 3.97 13.50 -3.63
CA GLU A 42 4.24 12.77 -2.39
C GLU A 42 3.88 13.61 -1.16
N GLN A 43 4.05 14.93 -1.22
CA GLN A 43 3.61 15.84 -0.17
C GLN A 43 2.08 15.84 0.00
N ARG A 44 1.33 15.80 -1.11
CA ARG A 44 -0.13 15.64 -1.07
C ARG A 44 -0.54 14.26 -0.56
N GLU A 45 0.22 13.23 -0.90
CA GLU A 45 -0.02 11.89 -0.39
C GLU A 45 0.20 11.87 1.13
N TRP A 46 1.30 12.42 1.62
CA TRP A 46 1.60 12.57 3.04
C TRP A 46 0.49 13.28 3.82
N ASP A 47 -0.05 14.38 3.28
CA ASP A 47 -1.12 15.13 3.92
C ASP A 47 -2.42 14.32 4.04
N GLN A 48 -2.68 13.43 3.07
CA GLN A 48 -3.91 12.63 3.03
C GLN A 48 -3.75 11.23 3.64
N ILE A 49 -2.53 10.72 3.80
CA ILE A 49 -2.30 9.32 4.17
C ILE A 49 -2.75 9.03 5.60
N GLU A 50 -2.61 9.99 6.52
CA GLU A 50 -3.13 9.87 7.89
C GLU A 50 -4.66 9.70 7.90
N ALA A 51 -5.38 10.55 7.15
CA ALA A 51 -6.83 10.43 7.02
C ALA A 51 -7.25 9.11 6.35
N LYS A 52 -6.47 8.61 5.39
CA LYS A 52 -6.71 7.31 4.76
C LYS A 52 -6.48 6.15 5.72
N ILE A 53 -5.44 6.22 6.56
CA ILE A 53 -5.17 5.22 7.59
C ILE A 53 -6.35 5.15 8.56
N LEU A 54 -6.77 6.30 9.11
CA LEU A 54 -7.92 6.36 10.02
C LEU A 54 -9.19 5.75 9.40
N ALA A 55 -9.51 6.13 8.17
CA ALA A 55 -10.67 5.59 7.47
C ALA A 55 -10.56 4.06 7.25
N ALA A 56 -9.36 3.56 6.92
CA ALA A 56 -9.14 2.12 6.75
C ALA A 56 -9.22 1.37 8.09
N GLU A 57 -8.72 1.95 9.19
CA GLU A 57 -8.86 1.41 10.54
C GLU A 57 -10.33 1.34 10.98
N GLU A 58 -11.14 2.37 10.69
CA GLU A 58 -12.59 2.35 10.93
C GLU A 58 -13.26 1.20 10.17
N VAL A 59 -12.88 0.97 8.90
CA VAL A 59 -13.40 -0.17 8.13
C VAL A 59 -13.00 -1.50 8.77
N VAL A 60 -11.77 -1.65 9.25
CA VAL A 60 -11.33 -2.84 10.00
C VAL A 60 -12.21 -3.07 11.22
N VAL A 61 -12.50 -2.03 12.01
CA VAL A 61 -13.36 -2.14 13.20
C VAL A 61 -14.79 -2.56 12.82
N VAL A 62 -15.34 -2.00 11.74
CA VAL A 62 -16.68 -2.38 11.24
C VAL A 62 -16.69 -3.84 10.78
N CYS A 63 -15.70 -4.27 10.00
CA CYS A 63 -15.56 -5.66 9.56
C CYS A 63 -15.35 -6.60 10.75
N GLN A 64 -14.55 -6.19 11.74
CA GLN A 64 -14.28 -6.97 12.94
C GLN A 64 -15.56 -7.15 13.77
N THR A 65 -16.40 -6.13 13.87
CA THR A 65 -17.70 -6.22 14.53
C THR A 65 -18.62 -7.17 13.77
N ALA A 66 -18.64 -7.07 12.44
CA ALA A 66 -19.46 -7.93 11.59
C ALA A 66 -19.07 -9.42 11.65
N VAL A 67 -17.77 -9.76 11.74
CA VAL A 67 -17.34 -11.18 11.89
C VAL A 67 -17.65 -11.76 13.27
N ASN A 68 -17.74 -10.91 14.30
CA ASN A 68 -18.05 -11.33 15.67
C ASN A 68 -19.57 -11.38 15.93
N ASP A 69 -20.40 -11.03 14.94
CA ASP A 69 -21.85 -11.05 15.10
C ASP A 69 -22.35 -12.50 15.22
N PRO A 70 -23.02 -12.87 16.33
CA PRO A 70 -23.47 -14.24 16.56
C PRO A 70 -24.55 -14.72 15.58
N ALA A 71 -25.22 -13.82 14.84
CA ALA A 71 -26.25 -14.20 13.88
C ALA A 71 -25.65 -14.85 12.61
N ILE A 72 -24.40 -14.57 12.27
CA ILE A 72 -23.72 -15.15 11.11
C ILE A 72 -22.88 -16.40 11.44
N VAL A 73 -22.66 -16.70 12.73
CA VAL A 73 -21.82 -17.83 13.18
C VAL A 73 -22.32 -19.19 12.68
N SER A 74 -23.61 -19.30 12.37
CA SER A 74 -24.22 -20.53 11.82
C SER A 74 -24.02 -20.69 10.31
N SER A 75 -23.46 -19.70 9.62
CA SER A 75 -23.29 -19.67 8.16
C SER A 75 -21.81 -19.60 7.78
N ALA A 76 -21.19 -20.77 7.60
CA ALA A 76 -19.76 -20.88 7.31
C ALA A 76 -19.30 -20.10 6.07
N ASP A 77 -20.12 -20.07 5.02
CA ASP A 77 -19.83 -19.33 3.77
C ASP A 77 -19.78 -17.81 4.01
N VAL A 78 -20.80 -17.27 4.69
CA VAL A 78 -20.87 -15.86 5.08
C VAL A 78 -19.72 -15.49 6.01
N LEU A 79 -19.40 -16.37 6.96
CA LEU A 79 -18.29 -16.14 7.88
C LEU A 79 -16.95 -16.04 7.12
N GLN A 80 -16.71 -16.93 6.16
CA GLN A 80 -15.50 -16.90 5.33
C GLN A 80 -15.39 -15.61 4.51
N GLU A 81 -16.49 -15.14 3.88
CA GLU A 81 -16.50 -13.89 3.13
C GLU A 81 -16.21 -12.67 4.03
N ARG A 82 -16.77 -12.65 5.24
CA ARG A 82 -16.55 -11.57 6.21
C ARG A 82 -15.10 -11.55 6.70
N TYR A 83 -14.52 -12.73 6.97
CA TYR A 83 -13.10 -12.84 7.31
C TYR A 83 -12.19 -12.41 6.16
N ALA A 84 -12.52 -12.78 4.91
CA ALA A 84 -11.77 -12.33 3.74
C ALA A 84 -11.81 -10.80 3.62
N THR A 85 -12.99 -10.20 3.82
CA THR A 85 -13.16 -8.74 3.81
C THR A 85 -12.37 -8.07 4.93
N LEU A 86 -12.39 -8.61 6.14
CA LEU A 86 -11.61 -8.12 7.27
C LEU A 86 -10.10 -8.17 6.96
N HIS A 87 -9.61 -9.29 6.41
CA HIS A 87 -8.21 -9.45 6.05
C HIS A 87 -7.79 -8.46 4.94
N THR A 88 -8.66 -8.19 3.96
CA THR A 88 -8.42 -7.16 2.95
C THR A 88 -8.33 -5.77 3.57
N ALA A 89 -9.25 -5.42 4.49
CA ALA A 89 -9.21 -4.14 5.18
C ALA A 89 -7.94 -3.96 6.03
N GLN A 90 -7.52 -5.01 6.74
CA GLN A 90 -6.29 -5.02 7.52
C GLN A 90 -5.05 -4.84 6.64
N ALA A 91 -4.99 -5.56 5.52
CA ALA A 91 -3.91 -5.44 4.56
C ALA A 91 -3.81 -4.04 3.94
N GLU A 92 -4.94 -3.35 3.74
CA GLU A 92 -4.94 -1.95 3.27
C GLU A 92 -4.42 -0.98 4.34
N VAL A 93 -4.75 -1.18 5.62
CA VAL A 93 -4.15 -0.39 6.73
C VAL A 93 -2.63 -0.59 6.75
N GLU A 94 -2.17 -1.84 6.69
CA GLU A 94 -0.74 -2.16 6.64
C GLU A 94 -0.05 -1.50 5.44
N ARG A 95 -0.67 -1.54 4.26
CA ARG A 95 -0.18 -0.86 3.04
C ARG A 95 -0.07 0.65 3.21
N LEU A 96 -1.05 1.27 3.86
CA LEU A 96 -1.07 2.71 4.06
C LEU A 96 -0.01 3.14 5.07
N TYR A 97 0.12 2.43 6.19
CA TYR A 97 1.25 2.63 7.10
C TYR A 97 2.58 2.41 6.41
N ALA A 98 2.63 1.40 5.53
CA ALA A 98 3.83 1.09 4.81
C ALA A 98 4.30 2.23 3.92
N ARG A 99 3.35 2.78 3.19
CA ARG A 99 3.56 3.94 2.33
C ARG A 99 3.90 5.20 3.13
N TRP A 100 3.30 5.37 4.31
CA TRP A 100 3.63 6.47 5.21
C TRP A 100 5.08 6.36 5.70
N ALA A 101 5.54 5.17 6.10
CA ALA A 101 6.93 4.95 6.49
C ALA A 101 7.91 5.32 5.36
N GLU A 102 7.66 4.91 4.12
CA GLU A 102 8.50 5.29 2.97
C GLU A 102 8.57 6.81 2.77
N LEU A 103 7.44 7.50 2.90
CA LEU A 103 7.36 8.95 2.77
C LEU A 103 8.08 9.63 3.93
N GLU A 104 7.98 9.08 5.14
CA GLU A 104 8.71 9.58 6.30
C GLU A 104 10.20 9.45 6.08
N GLU A 105 10.69 8.28 5.63
CA GLU A 105 12.10 8.05 5.31
C GLU A 105 12.60 9.05 4.26
N LYS A 106 11.86 9.26 3.18
CA LYS A 106 12.19 10.25 2.14
C LYS A 106 12.23 11.68 2.67
N ARG A 107 11.41 12.00 3.66
CA ARG A 107 11.40 13.31 4.35
C ARG A 107 12.55 13.42 5.35
N ALA A 108 12.87 12.34 6.05
CA ALA A 108 13.87 12.24 7.09
C ALA A 108 15.29 12.13 6.54
N GLN A 109 15.47 11.71 5.28
CA GLN A 109 16.78 11.79 4.61
C GLN A 109 17.23 13.26 4.61
N PRO A 110 18.23 13.62 5.43
CA PRO A 110 18.66 15.00 5.53
C PRO A 110 19.19 15.42 4.16
N ILE A 111 18.76 16.61 3.72
CA ILE A 111 19.42 17.37 2.67
C ILE A 111 20.91 17.33 3.02
N GLY A 112 21.70 16.59 2.23
CA GLY A 112 23.11 16.37 2.53
C GLY A 112 23.77 17.66 2.97
N ASP A 113 24.22 17.65 4.23
CA ASP A 113 25.21 18.57 4.76
C ASP A 113 26.40 18.48 3.80
N GLY A 114 26.64 19.60 3.12
CA GLY A 114 27.67 19.73 2.09
C GLY A 114 29.05 19.90 2.70
#